data_AF-A0A2V5QRH4-F1
#
_entry.id   AF-A0A2V5QRH4-F1
#
_cell.length_a   1.000
_cell.length_b   1.000
_cell.length_c   1.000
_cell.angle_alpha   90.00
_cell.angle_beta   90.00
_cell.angle_gamma   90.00
#
_symmetry.space_group_name_H-M   'P 1'
#
loop_
_entity.id
_entity.type
_entity.pdbx_description
1 polymer ?
#
loop_
_entity_poly.entity_id
_entity_poly.type
_entity_poly.pdbx_seq_one_letter_code
_entity_poly.pdbx_strand_id
1 'polypeptide(L)'
;MLDLRQVPRVFDTKPWAAHLYVTEQCNLDCHYCNEFNNSIPHPALADLKKWMDHIRNLGVMRLGLQGGEPLKHPDIMDVVRYAKSLGFCKVSMSTNGFLLNRQLLADLEGAGLDELQISVDRMTPIASTRKAMKSIVHKLDWFKDSKVKLNVSGVLFKETLDEMGQVIDTCL
;
A
#
# COMPACT_ATOMS: atom_id res chain seq x y z
N MET A 1 3.17 42.36 10.25
CA MET A 1 2.67 40.97 10.37
C MET A 1 3.15 40.24 9.12
N LEU A 2 4.00 39.21 9.26
CA LEU A 2 4.51 38.48 8.10
C LEU A 2 3.33 37.77 7.40
N ASP A 3 3.04 38.10 6.14
CA ASP A 3 2.01 37.39 5.36
C ASP A 3 2.54 36.00 5.00
N LEU A 4 2.11 34.99 5.76
CA LEU A 4 2.50 33.59 5.58
C LEU A 4 2.12 33.03 4.21
N ARG A 5 1.25 33.70 3.44
CA ARG A 5 0.88 33.31 2.06
C ARG A 5 1.95 33.68 1.03
N GLN A 6 2.86 34.60 1.36
CA GLN A 6 3.95 35.04 0.48
C GLN A 6 5.28 34.34 0.77
N VAL A 7 5.35 33.56 1.86
CA VAL A 7 6.50 32.70 2.14
C VAL A 7 6.30 31.43 1.31
N PRO A 8 7.21 31.05 0.38
CA PRO A 8 7.13 29.76 -0.27
C PRO A 8 7.17 28.70 0.83
N ARG A 9 6.03 28.03 1.06
CA ARG A 9 5.96 26.95 2.03
C ARG A 9 6.97 25.91 1.55
N VAL A 10 7.87 25.46 2.41
CA VAL A 10 8.91 24.46 2.07
C VAL A 10 8.31 23.19 1.43
N PHE A 11 7.02 22.95 1.64
CA PHE A 11 6.22 21.86 1.09
C PHE A 11 5.36 22.21 -0.15
N ASP A 12 5.30 23.48 -0.59
CA ASP A 12 4.49 23.90 -1.73
C ASP A 12 5.20 23.75 -3.08
N THR A 13 6.52 23.63 -3.09
CA THR A 13 7.32 23.56 -4.33
C THR A 13 7.66 22.13 -4.74
N LYS A 14 7.36 21.14 -3.90
CA LYS A 14 7.72 19.74 -4.11
C LYS A 14 6.59 18.81 -3.65
N PRO A 15 6.33 17.71 -4.36
CA PRO A 15 5.33 16.73 -3.94
C PRO A 15 5.74 16.09 -2.60
N TRP A 16 4.81 16.08 -1.64
CA TRP A 16 5.05 15.47 -0.32
C TRP A 16 5.17 13.94 -0.37
N ALA A 17 4.32 13.32 -1.19
CA ALA A 17 4.21 11.87 -1.34
C ALA A 17 4.10 11.49 -2.82
N ALA A 18 4.58 10.30 -3.16
CA ALA A 18 4.38 9.68 -4.47
C ALA A 18 3.92 8.24 -4.28
N HIS A 19 3.06 7.77 -5.19
CA HIS A 19 2.67 6.38 -5.27
C HIS A 19 3.33 5.74 -6.49
N LEU A 20 4.03 4.64 -6.27
CA LEU A 20 4.73 3.90 -7.32
C LEU A 20 4.04 2.56 -7.53
N TYR A 21 3.56 2.32 -8.75
CA TYR A 21 3.01 1.03 -9.15
C TYR A 21 4.15 0.07 -9.43
N VAL A 22 4.35 -0.91 -8.56
CA VAL A 22 5.43 -1.90 -8.70
C VAL A 22 5.03 -3.06 -9.60
N THR A 23 3.73 -3.24 -9.85
CA THR A 23 3.18 -4.31 -10.70
C THR A 23 1.77 -3.96 -11.15
N GLU A 24 1.37 -4.40 -12.34
CA GLU A 24 -0.04 -4.37 -12.76
C GLU A 24 -0.76 -5.70 -12.47
N GLN A 25 -0.03 -6.75 -12.11
CA GLN A 25 -0.63 -8.04 -11.82
C GLN A 25 -1.31 -8.04 -10.45
N CYS A 26 -2.50 -8.63 -10.38
CA CYS A 26 -3.28 -8.81 -9.16
C CYS A 26 -3.82 -10.24 -9.07
N ASN A 27 -4.02 -10.74 -7.85
CA ASN A 27 -4.69 -12.02 -7.59
C ASN A 27 -6.21 -11.88 -7.40
N LEU A 28 -6.77 -10.67 -7.55
CA LEU A 28 -8.20 -10.36 -7.47
C LEU A 28 -8.63 -9.53 -8.69
N ASP A 29 -9.92 -9.59 -9.02
CA ASP A 29 -10.57 -8.95 -10.17
C ASP A 29 -11.82 -8.15 -9.74
N CYS A 30 -11.68 -7.31 -8.71
CA CYS A 30 -12.80 -6.53 -8.16
C CYS A 30 -13.50 -5.69 -9.23
N HIS A 31 -14.83 -5.70 -9.27
CA HIS A 31 -15.62 -5.08 -10.34
C HIS A 31 -15.40 -3.56 -10.49
N TYR A 32 -15.09 -2.87 -9.40
CA TYR A 32 -14.84 -1.43 -9.39
C TYR A 32 -13.37 -1.07 -9.70
N CYS A 33 -12.49 -2.06 -9.78
CA CYS A 33 -11.05 -1.86 -9.90
C CYS A 33 -10.64 -1.77 -11.38
N ASN A 34 -9.89 -0.73 -11.71
CA ASN A 34 -9.26 -0.54 -13.01
C ASN A 34 -7.73 -0.59 -12.94
N GLU A 35 -7.17 -0.98 -11.78
CA GLU A 35 -5.74 -0.91 -11.47
C GLU A 35 -5.02 -2.28 -11.64
N PHE A 36 -5.52 -3.16 -12.52
CA PHE A 36 -4.86 -4.44 -12.77
C PHE A 36 -4.90 -4.90 -14.23
N ASN A 37 -3.78 -5.48 -14.67
CA ASN A 37 -3.64 -6.20 -15.93
C ASN A 37 -2.62 -7.34 -15.75
N ASN A 38 -3.13 -8.57 -15.64
CA ASN A 38 -2.31 -9.77 -15.43
C ASN A 38 -1.47 -10.18 -16.66
N SER A 39 -1.71 -9.56 -17.83
CA SER A 39 -0.93 -9.85 -19.05
C SER A 39 0.37 -9.05 -19.12
N ILE A 40 0.51 -8.00 -18.29
CA ILE A 40 1.70 -7.15 -18.28
C ILE A 40 2.75 -7.76 -17.35
N PRO A 41 4.00 -7.95 -17.83
CA PRO A 41 5.08 -8.46 -16.99
C PRO A 41 5.44 -7.46 -15.89
N HIS A 42 6.00 -7.95 -14.79
CA HIS A 42 6.52 -7.08 -13.75
C HIS A 42 7.64 -6.18 -14.31
N PRO A 43 7.66 -4.88 -13.98
CA PRO A 43 8.82 -4.02 -14.21
C PRO A 43 10.08 -4.66 -13.63
N ALA A 44 11.21 -4.57 -14.33
CA ALA A 44 12.46 -5.07 -13.79
C ALA A 44 12.87 -4.25 -12.55
N LEU A 45 13.52 -4.90 -11.58
CA LEU A 45 14.01 -4.22 -10.37
C LEU A 45 14.90 -3.01 -10.70
N ALA A 46 15.71 -3.09 -11.77
CA ALA A 46 16.57 -1.99 -12.22
C ALA A 46 15.76 -0.74 -12.64
N ASP A 47 14.62 -0.94 -13.32
CA ASP A 47 13.74 0.15 -13.72
C ASP A 47 13.06 0.78 -12.50
N LEU A 48 12.55 -0.04 -11.58
CA LEU A 48 11.96 0.43 -10.32
C LEU A 48 12.96 1.27 -9.51
N LYS A 49 14.23 0.84 -9.43
CA LYS A 49 15.30 1.60 -8.77
C LYS A 49 15.51 2.97 -9.43
N LYS A 50 15.63 3.01 -10.76
CA LYS A 50 15.76 4.26 -11.52
C LYS A 50 14.57 5.20 -11.31
N TRP A 51 13.35 4.67 -11.28
CA TRP A 51 12.14 5.46 -11.03
C TRP A 51 12.12 6.02 -9.60
N MET A 52 12.51 5.22 -8.61
CA MET A 52 12.63 5.67 -7.22
C MET A 52 13.70 6.76 -7.05
N ASP A 53 14.83 6.67 -7.76
CA ASP A 53 15.85 7.73 -7.78
C ASP A 53 15.28 9.04 -8.31
N HIS A 54 14.54 9.00 -9.41
CA HIS A 54 13.88 10.17 -9.97
C HIS A 54 12.85 10.76 -8.99
N ILE A 55 12.01 9.92 -8.38
CA ILE A 55 11.03 10.34 -7.37
C ILE A 55 11.74 11.03 -6.19
N ARG A 56 12.86 10.46 -5.72
CA ARG A 56 13.62 11.03 -4.62
C ARG A 56 14.26 12.36 -4.99
N ASN A 57 14.78 12.49 -6.22
CA ASN A 57 15.37 13.73 -6.74
C ASN A 57 14.36 14.88 -6.86
N LEU A 58 13.07 14.59 -7.02
CA LEU A 58 11.98 15.59 -6.93
C LEU A 58 11.75 16.10 -5.50
N GLY A 59 12.40 15.49 -4.50
CA GLY A 59 12.29 15.82 -3.08
C GLY A 59 11.09 15.19 -2.38
N VAL A 60 10.50 14.14 -2.97
CA VAL A 60 9.42 13.37 -2.34
C VAL A 60 9.91 12.75 -1.03
N MET A 61 9.11 12.90 0.02
CA MET A 61 9.45 12.43 1.36
C MET A 61 8.84 11.06 1.67
N ARG A 62 7.65 10.77 1.14
CA ARG A 62 6.92 9.51 1.37
C ARG A 62 6.69 8.75 0.08
N LEU A 63 6.96 7.45 0.10
CA LEU A 63 6.72 6.56 -1.03
C LEU A 63 5.66 5.52 -0.65
N GLY A 64 4.58 5.46 -1.42
CA GLY A 64 3.59 4.39 -1.33
C GLY A 64 3.76 3.39 -2.46
N LEU A 65 4.03 2.13 -2.14
CA LEU A 65 4.09 1.03 -3.09
C LEU A 65 2.67 0.53 -3.36
N GLN A 66 2.26 0.61 -4.62
CA GLN A 66 0.92 0.33 -5.14
C GLN A 66 1.01 -0.60 -6.35
N GLY A 67 -0.10 -0.82 -7.04
CA GLY A 67 -0.18 -1.64 -8.24
C GLY A 67 -1.50 -2.40 -8.31
N GLY A 68 -1.44 -3.57 -8.95
CA GLY A 68 -2.43 -4.63 -8.72
C GLY A 68 -2.30 -5.17 -7.30
N GLU A 69 -1.47 -6.19 -7.09
CA GLU A 69 -1.09 -6.67 -5.76
C GLU A 69 0.44 -6.63 -5.62
N PRO A 70 1.01 -5.67 -4.86
CA PRO A 70 2.46 -5.54 -4.69
C PRO A 70 3.14 -6.82 -4.21
N LEU A 71 2.47 -7.64 -3.38
CA LEU A 71 3.02 -8.92 -2.90
C LEU A 71 3.16 -9.99 -4.00
N LYS A 72 2.65 -9.76 -5.22
CA LYS A 72 2.96 -10.61 -6.38
C LYS A 72 4.32 -10.32 -7.00
N HIS A 73 4.91 -9.15 -6.76
CA HIS A 73 6.18 -8.81 -7.37
C HIS A 73 7.33 -9.65 -6.76
N PRO A 74 8.14 -10.38 -7.55
CA PRO A 74 9.14 -11.30 -7.02
C PRO A 74 10.21 -10.60 -6.18
N ASP A 75 10.60 -9.39 -6.57
CA ASP A 75 11.66 -8.61 -5.89
C ASP A 75 11.11 -7.60 -4.88
N ILE A 76 9.88 -7.77 -4.38
CA ILE A 76 9.22 -6.75 -3.54
C ILE A 76 10.05 -6.36 -2.30
N MET A 77 10.77 -7.31 -1.72
CA MET A 77 11.64 -7.05 -0.57
C MET A 77 12.81 -6.14 -0.94
N ASP A 78 13.40 -6.32 -2.12
CA ASP A 78 14.49 -5.48 -2.60
C ASP A 78 14.01 -4.09 -3.00
N VAL A 79 12.78 -3.98 -3.50
CA VAL A 79 12.12 -2.69 -3.74
C VAL A 79 11.98 -1.90 -2.43
N VAL A 80 11.47 -2.53 -1.37
CA VAL A 80 11.33 -1.90 -0.05
C VAL A 80 12.70 -1.49 0.51
N ARG A 81 13.69 -2.39 0.50
CA ARG A 81 15.05 -2.09 0.98
C ARG A 81 15.66 -0.91 0.22
N TYR A 82 15.52 -0.89 -1.10
CA TYR A 82 16.06 0.18 -1.92
C TYR A 82 15.38 1.52 -1.61
N ALA A 83 14.05 1.54 -1.53
CA ALA A 83 13.31 2.74 -1.14
C ALA A 83 13.81 3.29 0.21
N LYS A 84 13.98 2.43 1.21
CA LYS A 84 14.52 2.86 2.51
C LYS A 84 15.95 3.38 2.43
N SER A 85 16.80 2.77 1.60
CA SER A 85 18.18 3.23 1.40
C SER A 85 18.28 4.63 0.77
N LEU A 86 17.27 5.05 -0.01
CA LEU A 86 17.17 6.41 -0.57
C LEU A 86 16.76 7.48 0.45
N GLY A 87 16.44 7.09 1.68
CA GLY A 87 16.07 8.00 2.75
C GLY A 87 14.65 8.55 2.66
N PHE A 88 13.71 7.83 2.03
CA PHE A 88 12.29 8.14 2.22
C PHE A 88 11.95 8.05 3.71
N CYS A 89 11.32 9.09 4.26
CA CYS A 89 10.97 9.14 5.67
C CYS A 89 9.87 8.14 6.03
N LYS A 90 9.08 7.72 5.03
CA LYS A 90 8.08 6.68 5.15
C LYS A 90 7.94 5.92 3.83
N VAL A 91 8.03 4.60 3.90
CA VAL A 91 7.70 3.66 2.83
C VAL A 91 6.46 2.89 3.29
N SER A 92 5.35 3.09 2.58
CA SER A 92 4.10 2.36 2.82
C SER A 92 3.80 1.42 1.66
N MET A 93 2.96 0.42 1.89
CA MET A 93 2.48 -0.48 0.85
C MET A 93 1.00 -0.77 1.06
N SER A 94 0.21 -0.79 -0.01
CA SER A 94 -1.18 -1.25 0.04
C SER A 94 -1.29 -2.66 -0.53
N THR A 95 -2.05 -3.51 0.14
CA THR A 95 -2.25 -4.92 -0.25
C THR A 95 -3.69 -5.34 0.02
N ASN A 96 -4.20 -6.30 -0.73
CA ASN A 96 -5.46 -6.97 -0.39
C ASN A 96 -5.30 -7.99 0.77
N GLY A 97 -4.06 -8.28 1.18
CA GLY A 97 -3.76 -9.11 2.34
C GLY A 97 -3.94 -10.62 2.14
N PHE A 98 -4.37 -11.10 0.97
CA PHE A 98 -4.56 -12.54 0.73
C PHE A 98 -3.24 -13.30 0.73
N LEU A 99 -2.22 -12.75 0.08
CA LEU A 99 -0.88 -13.34 0.01
C LEU A 99 -0.07 -13.15 1.29
N LEU A 100 -0.45 -12.20 2.14
CA LEU A 100 0.26 -11.89 3.38
C LEU A 100 0.24 -13.12 4.31
N ASN A 101 1.41 -13.46 4.85
CA ASN A 101 1.60 -14.45 5.90
C ASN A 101 2.60 -13.90 6.95
N ARG A 102 2.75 -14.58 8.08
CA ARG A 102 3.59 -14.11 9.19
C ARG A 102 5.06 -13.94 8.80
N GLN A 103 5.59 -14.83 7.95
CA GLN A 103 6.97 -14.73 7.47
C GLN A 103 7.13 -13.52 6.54
N LEU A 104 6.22 -13.32 5.59
CA LEU A 104 6.24 -12.15 4.71
C LEU A 104 6.14 -10.83 5.48
N LEU A 105 5.30 -10.77 6.53
CA LEU A 105 5.24 -9.58 7.38
C LEU A 105 6.59 -9.31 8.07
N ALA A 106 7.23 -10.34 8.63
CA ALA A 106 8.55 -10.21 9.23
C ALA A 106 9.63 -9.82 8.21
N ASP A 107 9.57 -10.35 6.98
CA ASP A 107 10.50 -10.01 5.90
C ASP A 107 10.32 -8.56 5.43
N LEU A 108 9.07 -8.08 5.35
CA LEU A 108 8.75 -6.68 5.04
C LEU A 108 9.24 -5.74 6.14
N GLU A 109 9.03 -6.11 7.41
CA GLU A 109 9.56 -5.36 8.55
C GLU A 109 11.09 -5.31 8.50
N GLY A 110 11.75 -6.45 8.25
CA GLY A 110 13.20 -6.54 8.12
C GLY A 110 13.76 -5.79 6.91
N ALA A 111 12.98 -5.65 5.84
CA ALA A 111 13.29 -4.80 4.70
C ALA A 111 13.13 -3.30 5.00
N GLY A 112 12.46 -2.95 6.09
CA GLY A 112 12.27 -1.58 6.57
C GLY A 112 10.94 -0.94 6.15
N LEU A 113 9.91 -1.73 5.80
CA LEU A 113 8.58 -1.20 5.55
C LEU A 113 8.04 -0.50 6.81
N ASP A 114 7.52 0.72 6.67
CA ASP A 114 7.03 1.48 7.82
C ASP A 114 5.52 1.27 8.06
N GLU A 115 4.76 1.05 7.00
CA GLU A 115 3.30 0.94 7.08
C GLU A 115 2.73 0.00 6.01
N LEU A 116 1.81 -0.86 6.43
CA LEU A 116 1.00 -1.68 5.55
C LEU A 116 -0.47 -1.25 5.64
N GLN A 117 -1.05 -0.94 4.50
CA GLN A 117 -2.48 -0.69 4.36
C GLN A 117 -3.15 -1.94 3.78
N ILE A 118 -4.08 -2.55 4.52
CA ILE A 118 -4.86 -3.69 4.03
C ILE A 118 -6.20 -3.20 3.51
N SER A 119 -6.52 -3.53 2.26
CA SER A 119 -7.80 -3.19 1.64
C SER A 119 -8.90 -4.17 2.06
N VAL A 120 -9.92 -3.66 2.74
CA VAL A 120 -11.11 -4.38 3.22
C VAL A 120 -12.34 -3.54 2.93
N ASP A 121 -13.19 -4.03 2.03
CA ASP A 121 -14.39 -3.28 1.61
C ASP A 121 -15.61 -3.61 2.46
N ARG A 122 -15.66 -4.80 3.07
CA ARG A 122 -16.84 -5.32 3.78
C ARG A 122 -16.50 -6.50 4.69
N MET A 123 -17.47 -7.09 5.38
CA MET A 123 -17.25 -8.21 6.29
C MET A 123 -17.18 -9.57 5.58
N THR A 124 -18.07 -9.82 4.61
CA THR A 124 -18.14 -11.10 3.88
C THR A 124 -17.71 -10.94 2.41
N PRO A 125 -17.27 -11.97 1.68
CA PRO A 125 -16.95 -11.82 0.26
C PRO A 125 -18.20 -11.83 -0.63
N ILE A 126 -18.20 -11.06 -1.72
CA ILE A 126 -19.22 -11.08 -2.80
C ILE A 126 -18.54 -11.20 -4.16
N ALA A 127 -19.32 -11.32 -5.23
CA ALA A 127 -18.82 -11.33 -6.60
C ALA A 127 -18.07 -10.04 -6.94
N SER A 128 -18.59 -8.87 -6.54
CA SER A 128 -17.99 -7.57 -6.87
C SER A 128 -16.66 -7.29 -6.17
N THR A 129 -16.46 -7.86 -4.99
CA THR A 129 -15.18 -7.78 -4.26
C THR A 129 -15.03 -8.95 -3.28
N ARG A 130 -13.82 -9.52 -3.29
CA ARG A 130 -13.40 -10.54 -2.33
C ARG A 130 -12.65 -9.95 -1.14
N LYS A 131 -12.39 -8.63 -1.12
CA LYS A 131 -11.68 -7.92 -0.05
C LYS A 131 -12.57 -7.82 1.20
N ALA A 132 -12.65 -8.92 1.93
CA ALA A 132 -13.57 -9.09 3.04
C ALA A 132 -12.83 -9.34 4.36
N MET A 133 -13.25 -8.65 5.43
CA MET A 133 -12.64 -8.70 6.76
C MET A 133 -12.50 -10.14 7.27
N LYS A 134 -13.54 -10.97 7.14
CA LYS A 134 -13.50 -12.38 7.60
C LYS A 134 -12.38 -13.21 6.96
N SER A 135 -11.88 -12.81 5.78
CA SER A 135 -10.79 -13.52 5.10
C SER A 135 -9.42 -13.21 5.71
N ILE A 136 -9.26 -12.05 6.35
CA ILE A 136 -7.97 -11.53 6.79
C ILE A 136 -7.94 -11.11 8.27
N VAL A 137 -9.05 -11.21 9.00
CA VAL A 137 -9.18 -10.72 10.40
C VAL A 137 -8.12 -11.32 11.32
N HIS A 138 -7.86 -12.63 11.21
CA HIS A 138 -6.83 -13.33 11.98
C HIS A 138 -5.40 -12.84 11.67
N LYS A 139 -5.20 -12.19 10.51
CA LYS A 139 -3.90 -11.62 10.11
C LYS A 139 -3.64 -10.28 10.77
N LEU A 140 -4.68 -9.57 11.20
CA LEU A 140 -4.55 -8.28 11.89
C LEU A 140 -3.81 -8.45 13.22
N ASP A 141 -4.02 -9.57 13.91
CA ASP A 141 -3.33 -9.91 15.15
C ASP A 141 -1.81 -9.99 15.00
N TRP A 142 -1.30 -10.29 13.80
CA TRP A 142 0.15 -10.37 13.55
C TRP A 142 0.85 -9.02 13.71
N PHE A 143 0.10 -7.91 13.60
CA PHE A 143 0.64 -6.56 13.75
C PHE A 143 0.81 -6.13 15.21
N LYS A 144 0.28 -6.88 16.19
CA LYS A 144 0.46 -6.58 17.62
C LYS A 144 1.93 -6.61 18.04
N ASP A 145 2.71 -7.51 17.45
CA ASP A 145 4.14 -7.68 17.72
C ASP A 145 5.03 -7.06 16.63
N SER A 146 4.44 -6.44 15.60
CA SER A 146 5.18 -5.87 14.47
C SER A 146 5.45 -4.38 14.67
N LYS A 147 6.59 -3.91 14.14
CA LYS A 147 6.90 -2.48 14.04
C LYS A 147 6.23 -1.82 12.84
N VAL A 148 5.74 -2.61 11.89
CA VAL A 148 5.01 -2.10 10.73
C VAL A 148 3.66 -1.59 11.20
N LYS A 149 3.38 -0.31 10.94
CA LYS A 149 2.06 0.24 11.25
C LYS A 149 1.00 -0.38 10.35
N LEU A 150 -0.09 -0.84 10.94
CA LEU A 150 -1.26 -1.31 10.20
C LEU A 150 -2.28 -0.18 10.00
N ASN A 151 -2.79 -0.05 8.77
CA ASN A 151 -4.03 0.68 8.49
C ASN A 151 -4.98 -0.22 7.70
N VAL A 152 -6.29 -0.04 7.89
CA VAL A 152 -7.31 -0.67 7.06
C VAL A 152 -8.00 0.40 6.23
N SER A 153 -8.19 0.15 4.93
CA SER A 153 -8.92 1.02 4.02
C SER A 153 -9.96 0.23 3.24
N GLY A 154 -11.07 0.86 2.87
CA GLY A 154 -12.15 0.20 2.13
C GLY A 154 -12.82 1.14 1.14
N VAL A 155 -13.30 0.59 0.03
CA VAL A 155 -14.11 1.33 -0.94
C VAL A 155 -15.58 1.19 -0.59
N LEU A 156 -16.22 2.34 -0.37
CA LEU A 156 -17.65 2.42 -0.06
C LEU A 156 -18.46 2.54 -1.36
N PHE A 157 -19.33 1.57 -1.61
CA PHE A 157 -20.33 1.61 -2.68
C PHE A 157 -21.59 0.87 -2.24
N LYS A 158 -22.61 0.86 -3.10
CA LYS A 158 -23.96 0.37 -2.76
C LYS A 158 -23.96 -1.02 -2.08
N GLU A 159 -23.11 -1.94 -2.52
CA GLU A 159 -23.09 -3.33 -2.01
C GLU A 159 -22.22 -3.52 -0.76
N THR A 160 -21.37 -2.54 -0.41
CA THR A 160 -20.49 -2.61 0.76
C THR A 160 -20.98 -1.77 1.94
N LEU A 161 -21.87 -0.82 1.68
CA LEU A 161 -22.36 0.16 2.65
C LEU A 161 -22.94 -0.47 3.93
N ASP A 162 -23.78 -1.50 3.80
CA ASP A 162 -24.51 -2.09 4.92
C ASP A 162 -23.60 -2.79 5.95
N GLU A 163 -22.42 -3.26 5.51
CA GLU A 163 -21.46 -3.96 6.38
C GLU A 163 -20.32 -3.05 6.87
N MET A 164 -20.20 -1.83 6.36
CA MET A 164 -19.04 -0.97 6.65
C MET A 164 -18.94 -0.61 8.14
N GLY A 165 -20.08 -0.42 8.82
CA GLY A 165 -20.09 -0.19 10.28
C GLY A 165 -19.41 -1.34 11.04
N GLN A 166 -19.71 -2.60 10.67
CA GLN A 166 -19.09 -3.77 11.29
C GLN A 166 -17.59 -3.88 10.98
N VAL A 167 -17.15 -3.44 9.79
CA VAL A 167 -15.73 -3.38 9.45
C VAL A 167 -15.00 -2.41 10.38
N ILE A 168 -15.56 -1.21 10.58
CA ILE A 168 -15.01 -0.20 11.49
C ILE A 168 -14.95 -0.74 12.91
N ASP A 169 -16.05 -1.32 13.41
CA ASP A 169 -16.12 -1.89 14.76
C ASP A 169 -15.11 -3.04 14.98
N THR A 170 -14.75 -3.77 13.93
CA THR A 170 -13.72 -4.83 14.00
C THR A 170 -12.30 -4.26 14.12
N CYS A 171 -12.08 -3.01 13.70
CA CYS A 171 -10.77 -2.35 13.74
C CYS A 171 -10.53 -1.50 14.99
N LEU A 172 -11.58 -1.17 15.76
CA LEU A 172 -11.54 -0.41 17.01
C LEU A 172 -11.25 -1.31 18.22
#